data_AF-Q6RCM5-F1
#
_entry.id   AF-Q6RCM5-F1
#
_cell.length_a   1.000
_cell.length_b   1.000
_cell.length_c   1.000
_cell.angle_alpha   90.00
_cell.angle_beta   90.00
_cell.angle_gamma   90.00
#
_symmetry.space_group_name_H-M   'P 1'
#
loop_
_entity.id
_entity.type
_entity.pdbx_description
1 polymer ?
#
loop_
_entity_poly.entity_id
_entity_poly.type
_entity_poly.pdbx_seq_one_letter_code
_entity_poly.pdbx_strand_id
1 'polypeptide(L)' 'GECVEYVKSFNIPLLVLGGGGYTVRNVARCWTYETSLLVEEAISEELPYSEYFEYFAPDFTLHPDVSTR' A
#
# COMPACT_ATOMS: atom_id res chain seq x y z
N GLY A 1 -3.27 -6.44 3.24
CA GLY A 1 -3.97 -6.61 1.95
C GLY A 1 -4.90 -7.81 1.91
N GLU A 2 -4.93 -8.69 2.93
CA GLU A 2 -5.75 -9.92 2.96
C GLU A 2 -7.22 -9.72 2.53
N CYS A 3 -7.88 -8.65 2.99
CA CYS A 3 -9.27 -8.37 2.61
C CYS A 3 -9.42 -8.11 1.10
N VAL A 4 -8.46 -7.41 0.49
CA VAL A 4 -8.46 -7.12 -0.95
C VAL A 4 -8.25 -8.42 -1.73
N GLU A 5 -7.30 -9.26 -1.33
CA GLU A 5 -7.08 -10.58 -1.95
C GLU A 5 -8.31 -11.48 -1.84
N TYR A 6 -8.92 -11.54 -0.65
CA TYR A 6 -10.12 -12.35 -0.42
C TYR A 6 -11.28 -11.89 -1.31
N VAL A 7 -11.56 -10.59 -1.39
CA VAL A 7 -12.64 -10.08 -2.25
C VAL A 7 -12.32 -10.27 -3.73
N LYS A 8 -11.07 -10.04 -4.14
CA LYS A 8 -10.60 -10.28 -5.51
C LYS A 8 -10.80 -11.74 -5.93
N SER A 9 -10.63 -12.69 -5.01
CA SER A 9 -10.78 -14.13 -5.28
C SER A 9 -12.16 -14.56 -5.78
N PHE A 10 -13.21 -13.74 -5.56
CA PHE A 10 -14.56 -14.01 -6.08
C PHE A 10 -14.68 -13.87 -7.59
N ASN A 11 -13.69 -13.27 -8.27
CA ASN A 11 -13.62 -13.18 -9.73
C ASN A 11 -14.88 -12.61 -10.40
N ILE A 12 -15.45 -11.56 -9.80
CA ILE A 12 -16.54 -10.75 -10.35
C ILE A 12 -16.01 -9.37 -10.75
N PRO A 13 -16.70 -8.61 -11.62
CA PRO A 13 -16.32 -7.23 -11.89
C PRO A 13 -16.19 -6.41 -10.59
N LEU A 14 -14.97 -5.99 -10.28
CA LEU A 14 -14.60 -5.35 -9.02
C LEU A 14 -14.20 -3.89 -9.27
N LEU A 15 -14.85 -2.96 -8.57
CA LEU A 15 -14.45 -1.56 -8.49
C LEU A 15 -13.84 -1.29 -7.12
N VAL A 16 -12.57 -0.92 -7.08
CA VAL A 16 -11.87 -0.58 -5.83
C VAL A 16 -11.82 0.93 -5.69
N LEU A 17 -12.18 1.42 -4.51
CA LEU A 17 -12.20 2.84 -4.16
C LEU A 17 -11.33 3.06 -2.92
N GLY A 18 -10.72 4.23 -2.84
CA GLY A 18 -10.06 4.67 -1.62
C GLY A 18 -11.06 5.17 -0.58
N GLY A 19 -10.66 6.20 0.17
CA GLY A 19 -11.51 6.79 1.20
C GLY A 19 -10.69 7.68 2.12
N GLY A 20 -11.05 7.70 3.40
CA GLY A 20 -10.31 8.44 4.42
C GLY A 20 -8.97 7.78 4.78
N GLY A 21 -8.03 8.60 5.23
CA GLY A 21 -6.73 8.18 5.72
C GLY A 21 -5.90 9.39 6.08
N TYR A 22 -5.53 9.54 7.35
CA TYR A 22 -5.06 10.82 7.89
C TYR A 22 -3.55 10.84 8.17
N THR A 23 -2.86 9.72 8.03
CA THR A 23 -1.40 9.64 7.98
C THR A 23 -0.98 9.40 6.53
N VAL A 24 -0.82 10.49 5.76
CA VAL A 24 -0.70 10.47 4.28
C VAL A 24 0.37 9.49 3.78
N ARG A 25 1.54 9.43 4.43
CA ARG A 25 2.61 8.49 4.07
C ARG A 25 2.20 7.01 4.19
N ASN A 26 1.35 6.67 5.16
CA ASN A 26 0.84 5.31 5.34
C ASN A 26 -0.30 5.02 4.36
N VAL A 27 -1.08 6.05 3.98
CA VAL A 27 -2.10 5.93 2.94
C VAL A 27 -1.46 5.60 1.60
N ALA A 28 -0.39 6.31 1.23
CA ALA A 28 0.35 6.03 0.01
C ALA A 28 0.87 4.59 -0.01
N ARG A 29 1.53 4.14 1.07
CA ARG A 29 1.99 2.74 1.22
C ARG A 29 0.86 1.73 1.07
N CYS A 30 -0.24 1.95 1.79
CA CYS A 30 -1.39 1.05 1.81
C CYS A 30 -1.97 0.87 0.40
N TRP A 31 -2.28 1.97 -0.29
CA TRP A 31 -2.88 1.89 -1.62
C TRP A 31 -1.92 1.38 -2.68
N THR A 32 -0.61 1.69 -2.58
CA THR A 32 0.40 1.09 -3.46
C THR A 32 0.46 -0.42 -3.28
N TYR A 33 0.49 -0.91 -2.04
CA TYR A 33 0.48 -2.35 -1.76
C TYR A 33 -0.82 -3.01 -2.24
N GLU A 34 -1.99 -2.46 -1.90
CA GLU A 34 -3.27 -3.02 -2.36
C GLU A 34 -3.39 -3.03 -3.89
N THR A 35 -2.83 -2.04 -4.58
CA THR A 35 -2.76 -2.03 -6.05
C THR A 35 -1.90 -3.17 -6.58
N SER A 36 -0.77 -3.49 -5.94
CA SER A 36 0.10 -4.60 -6.36
C SER A 36 -0.64 -5.95 -6.30
N LEU A 37 -1.48 -6.14 -5.28
CA LEU A 37 -2.34 -7.33 -5.15
C LEU A 37 -3.42 -7.37 -6.25
N LEU A 38 -3.98 -6.22 -6.62
CA LEU A 38 -4.97 -6.13 -7.69
C LEU A 38 -4.38 -6.45 -9.06
N VAL A 39 -3.13 -6.05 -9.33
CA VAL A 39 -2.45 -6.33 -10.61
C VAL A 39 -1.60 -7.61 -10.62
N GLU A 40 -1.54 -8.33 -9.49
CA GLU A 40 -0.77 -9.59 -9.34
C GLU A 40 0.74 -9.41 -9.52
N GLU A 41 1.26 -8.25 -9.13
CA GLU A 41 2.68 -7.93 -9.22
C GLU A 41 3.32 -7.91 -7.84
N ALA A 42 4.42 -8.63 -7.69
CA ALA A 42 5.25 -8.56 -6.49
C ALA A 42 6.11 -7.29 -6.57
N ILE A 43 6.06 -6.46 -5.54
CA ILE A 43 6.83 -5.21 -5.46
C ILE A 43 7.87 -5.28 -4.34
N SER A 44 8.95 -4.50 -4.49
CA SER A 44 10.01 -4.41 -3.48
C SER A 44 9.51 -3.79 -2.18
N GLU A 45 10.07 -4.24 -1.06
CA GLU A 45 9.91 -3.56 0.23
C GLU A 45 10.66 -2.23 0.28
N GLU A 46 11.72 -2.08 -0.50
CA GLU A 46 12.47 -0.82 -0.61
C GLU A 46 11.71 0.16 -1.50
N LEU A 47 11.42 1.36 -0.99
CA LEU A 47 10.72 2.36 -1.77
C LEU A 47 11.60 2.89 -2.91
N PRO A 48 11.06 3.04 -4.13
CA PRO A 48 11.79 3.68 -5.21
C PRO A 48 11.96 5.17 -4.95
N TYR A 49 13.03 5.76 -5.50
CA TYR A 49 13.23 7.20 -5.42
C TYR A 49 12.12 7.95 -6.16
N SER A 50 11.56 8.96 -5.50
CA SER A 50 10.53 9.85 -6.04
C SER A 50 10.69 11.25 -5.43
N GLU A 51 9.98 12.23 -5.99
CA GLU A 51 9.97 13.60 -5.44
C GLU A 51 9.49 13.66 -3.98
N TYR A 52 8.75 12.65 -3.52
CA TYR A 52 8.21 12.55 -2.16
C TYR A 52 9.00 11.60 -1.26
N PHE A 53 10.16 11.08 -1.71
CA PHE A 53 10.89 10.02 -1.01
C PHE A 53 11.20 10.35 0.47
N GLU A 54 11.57 11.60 0.75
CA GLU A 54 11.86 12.07 2.12
C GLU A 54 10.66 12.01 3.08
N TYR A 55 9.41 11.98 2.58
CA TYR A 55 8.21 11.83 3.43
C TYR A 55 8.14 10.46 4.12
N PHE A 56 8.87 9.48 3.62
CA PHE A 56 8.85 8.10 4.08
C PHE A 56 9.95 7.77 5.09
N ALA A 57 10.77 8.76 5.47
CA ALA A 57 11.77 8.63 6.52
C ALA A 57 11.16 8.21 7.89
N PRO A 58 11.93 7.51 8.73
CA PRO A 58 13.32 7.08 8.54
C PRO A 58 13.47 5.73 7.82
N ASP A 59 12.37 4.99 7.65
CA ASP A 59 12.44 3.59 7.26
C ASP A 59 12.65 3.40 5.75
N PHE A 60 12.07 4.28 4.94
CA PHE A 60 12.08 4.18 3.47
C PHE A 60 11.59 2.83 2.91
N THR A 61 10.80 2.10 3.71
CA THR A 61 10.18 0.83 3.33
C THR A 61 8.68 0.98 3.06
N LEU A 62 8.13 0.02 2.31
CA LEU A 62 6.71 -0.13 2.04
C LEU A 62 5.95 -0.53 3.31
N HIS A 63 6.46 -1.51 4.05
CA HIS A 63 5.92 -1.92 5.35
C HIS A 63 6.83 -1.44 6.50
N PRO A 64 6.55 -0.26 7.08
CA PRO A 64 7.27 0.22 8.26
C PRO A 64 6.76 -0.45 9.53
N ASP A 65 7.56 -0.43 10.59
CA ASP A 65 7.08 -0.79 11.92
C ASP A 65 6.09 0.27 12.41
N VAL A 66 4.81 -0.12 12.48
CA VAL A 66 3.70 0.71 12.93
C VAL A 66 3.36 0.49 14.40
N SER A 67 4.12 -0.35 15.12
CA SER A 67 3.93 -0.50 16.55
C SER A 67 4.21 0.83 17.25
N THR A 68 3.18 1.35 17.90
CA THR A 68 3.23 2.60 18.65
C THR A 68 4.24 2.46 19.79
N ARG A 69 5.20 3.38 19.88
CA ARG A 69 5.69 3.83 21.19
C ARG A 69 4.66 4.74 21.82
#